data_AF-A9X945-F1
#
_entry.id   AF-A9X945-F1
#
_cell.length_a   1.000
_cell.length_b   1.000
_cell.length_c   1.000
_cell.angle_alpha   90.00
_cell.angle_beta   90.00
_cell.angle_gamma   90.00
#
_symmetry.space_group_name_H-M   'P 1'
#
loop_
_entity.id
_entity.type
_entity.pdbx_description
1 polymer ?
#
loop_
_entity_poly.entity_id
_entity_poly.type
_entity_poly.pdbx_seq_one_letter_code
_entity_poly.pdbx_strand_id
1 'polypeptide(L)' 'VLVVCFTVFGGLMAFNYNRVLQVWAIPLLLVAFFAYLVAHSFLSVFETVLDALFLCFAADLETNDGSAEKPYFMDQEFL' A
#
# COMPACT_ATOMS: atom_id res chain seq x y z
N VAL A 1 -8.08 2.86 2.37
CA VAL A 1 -9.40 3.50 2.09
C VAL A 1 -10.11 2.86 0.92
N LEU A 2 -9.52 2.81 -0.29
CA LEU A 2 -10.17 2.24 -1.49
C LEU A 2 -10.70 0.81 -1.29
N VAL A 3 -9.90 -0.10 -0.73
CA VAL A 3 -10.31 -1.50 -0.45
C VAL A 3 -11.55 -1.57 0.44
N VAL A 4 -11.65 -0.70 1.44
CA VAL A 4 -12.82 -0.62 2.35
C VAL A 4 -14.04 -0.12 1.58
N CYS A 5 -13.89 0.89 0.73
CA CYS A 5 -14.99 1.40 -0.09
C CYS A 5 -15.53 0.32 -1.04
N PHE A 6 -14.65 -0.42 -1.72
CA PHE A 6 -15.07 -1.50 -2.63
C PHE A 6 -15.73 -2.67 -1.89
N THR A 7 -15.20 -3.09 -0.74
CA THR A 7 -15.80 -4.17 0.06
C THR A 7 -17.17 -3.78 0.61
N VAL A 8 -17.31 -2.57 1.14
CA VAL A 8 -18.60 -2.06 1.66
C VAL A 8 -19.60 -1.85 0.53
N PHE A 9 -19.22 -1.18 -0.56
CA PHE A 9 -20.13 -0.92 -1.68
C PHE A 9 -20.56 -2.22 -2.38
N GLY A 10 -19.62 -3.13 -2.64
CA GLY A 10 -19.90 -4.44 -3.22
C GLY A 10 -20.80 -5.28 -2.31
N GLY A 11 -20.54 -5.28 -1.00
CA GLY A 11 -21.40 -5.94 -0.03
C GLY A 11 -22.81 -5.35 0.04
N LEU A 12 -22.94 -4.02 0.03
CA LEU A 12 -24.23 -3.35 0.00
C LEU A 12 -25.01 -3.71 -1.26
N MET A 13 -24.40 -3.67 -2.44
CA MET A 13 -25.05 -4.09 -3.69
C MET A 13 -25.48 -5.57 -3.66
N ALA A 14 -24.64 -6.46 -3.15
CA ALA A 14 -24.92 -7.90 -3.11
C ALA A 14 -26.02 -8.27 -2.10
N PHE A 15 -26.00 -7.67 -0.91
CA PHE A 15 -26.89 -8.06 0.19
C PHE A 15 -28.19 -7.24 0.27
N ASN A 16 -28.24 -6.03 -0.29
CA ASN A 16 -29.47 -5.23 -0.32
C ASN A 16 -30.60 -5.88 -1.14
N TYR A 17 -30.28 -6.81 -2.05
CA TYR A 17 -31.29 -7.54 -2.83
C TYR A 17 -31.98 -8.68 -2.05
N ASN A 18 -31.43 -9.12 -0.92
CA ASN A 18 -31.92 -10.26 -0.15
C ASN A 18 -32.48 -9.84 1.22
N ARG A 19 -33.80 -9.60 1.28
CA ARG A 19 -34.54 -9.28 2.52
C ARG A 19 -34.50 -10.40 3.59
N VAL A 20 -34.04 -11.60 3.23
CA VAL A 20 -33.99 -12.78 4.11
C VAL A 20 -32.74 -12.78 5.01
N LEU A 21 -31.62 -12.19 4.58
CA LEU A 21 -30.48 -11.97 5.48
C LEU A 21 -30.79 -10.74 6.34
N GLN A 22 -31.15 -10.93 7.61
CA GLN A 22 -31.35 -9.80 8.53
C GLN A 22 -30.06 -9.37 9.25
N VAL A 23 -28.98 -10.17 9.14
CA VAL A 23 -27.72 -9.96 9.90
C VAL A 23 -26.48 -9.95 8.99
N TRP A 24 -26.59 -9.47 7.74
CA TRP A 24 -25.44 -9.38 6.82
C TRP A 24 -24.47 -8.23 7.16
N ALA A 25 -24.93 -7.21 7.89
CA ALA A 25 -24.13 -6.03 8.19
C ALA A 25 -22.93 -6.35 9.10
N ILE A 26 -23.10 -7.24 10.09
CA ILE A 26 -22.03 -7.60 11.03
C ILE A 26 -20.88 -8.35 10.32
N PRO A 27 -21.15 -9.43 9.54
CA PRO A 27 -20.11 -10.06 8.72
C PRO A 27 -19.47 -9.08 7.73
N LEU A 28 -20.25 -8.20 7.11
CA LEU A 28 -19.71 -7.24 6.15
C LEU A 28 -18.72 -6.27 6.79
N LEU A 29 -19.05 -5.73 7.97
CA LEU A 29 -18.15 -4.87 8.73
C LEU A 29 -16.88 -5.61 9.17
N LEU A 30 -17.02 -6.88 9.58
CA LEU A 30 -15.87 -7.72 9.95
C LEU A 30 -14.92 -7.91 8.76
N VAL A 31 -15.45 -8.24 7.58
CA VAL A 31 -14.65 -8.39 6.35
C VAL A 31 -13.99 -7.07 5.96
N ALA A 32 -14.72 -5.96 6.01
CA ALA A 32 -14.18 -4.64 5.71
C ALA A 32 -13.03 -4.26 6.66
N PHE A 33 -13.14 -4.59 7.94
CA PHE A 33 -12.10 -4.36 8.94
C PHE A 33 -10.84 -5.19 8.67
N PHE A 34 -10.97 -6.50 8.44
CA PHE A 34 -9.80 -7.33 8.14
C PHE A 34 -9.15 -6.94 6.80
N ALA A 35 -9.94 -6.62 5.78
CA ALA A 35 -9.43 -6.14 4.51
C ALA A 35 -8.67 -4.81 4.67
N TYR A 36 -9.14 -3.92 5.54
CA TYR A 36 -8.42 -2.69 5.89
C TYR A 36 -7.05 -3.00 6.51
N LEU A 37 -7.00 -3.85 7.53
CA LEU A 37 -5.74 -4.20 8.22
C LEU A 37 -4.71 -4.77 7.25
N VAL A 38 -5.12 -5.75 6.43
CA VAL A 38 -4.22 -6.35 5.44
C VAL A 38 -3.72 -5.31 4.45
N ALA A 39 -4.62 -4.54 3.83
CA ALA A 39 -4.23 -3.53 2.85
C ALA A 39 -3.33 -2.44 3.47
N HIS A 40 -3.61 -2.02 4.71
CA HIS A 40 -2.80 -1.03 5.41
C HIS A 40 -1.39 -1.55 5.69
N SER A 41 -1.26 -2.80 6.17
CA SER A 41 0.05 -3.41 6.40
C SER A 41 0.90 -3.49 5.12
N PHE A 42 0.31 -3.89 3.99
CA PHE A 42 1.03 -3.92 2.71
C PHE A 42 1.48 -2.54 2.25
N LEU A 43 0.60 -1.54 2.32
CA LEU A 43 0.94 -0.18 1.93
C LEU A 43 2.03 0.42 2.83
N SER A 44 1.98 0.15 4.14
CA SER A 44 3.00 0.62 5.09
C SER A 44 4.37 0.00 4.83
N VAL A 45 4.44 -1.30 4.51
CA VAL A 45 5.69 -1.94 4.12
C VAL A 45 6.23 -1.32 2.82
N PHE A 46 5.36 -1.08 1.84
CA PHE A 46 5.76 -0.45 0.58
C PHE A 46 6.32 0.95 0.79
N GLU A 47 5.64 1.78 1.59
CA GLU A 47 6.10 3.12 1.97
C GLU A 47 7.48 3.07 2.66
N THR A 48 7.65 2.16 3.62
CA THR A 48 8.93 1.99 4.33
C THR A 48 10.07 1.62 3.39
N VAL A 49 9.82 0.76 2.40
CA VAL A 49 10.82 0.37 1.39
C VAL A 49 11.15 1.54 0.47
N LEU A 50 10.16 2.32 0.05
CA LEU A 50 10.39 3.53 -0.75
C LEU A 50 11.24 4.54 0.00
N ASP A 51 10.94 4.78 1.27
CA ASP A 51 11.72 5.70 2.10
C ASP A 51 13.18 5.25 2.24
N ALA A 52 13.40 3.94 2.45
CA ALA A 52 14.76 3.39 2.51
C ALA A 52 15.50 3.53 1.18
N LEU A 53 14.83 3.31 0.04
CA LEU A 53 15.42 3.49 -1.28
C LEU A 53 15.80 4.96 -1.52
N PHE A 54 14.91 5.90 -1.21
CA PHE A 54 15.20 7.33 -1.34
C PHE A 54 16.31 7.79 -0.40
N LEU A 55 16.37 7.25 0.81
CA LEU A 55 17.47 7.53 1.74
C LEU A 55 18.81 7.04 1.19
N CYS A 56 18.87 5.81 0.70
CA CYS A 56 20.08 5.28 0.07
C CYS A 56 20.48 6.10 -1.16
N PHE A 57 19.51 6.51 -1.98
CA PHE A 57 19.74 7.37 -3.13
C PHE A 57 20.34 8.72 -2.72
N ALA A 58 19.76 9.39 -1.72
CA ALA A 58 20.27 10.65 -1.20
C ALA A 58 21.69 10.50 -0.62
N ALA A 59 21.95 9.42 0.12
CA ALA A 59 23.29 9.15 0.66
C ALA A 59 24.33 8.87 -0.43
N ASP A 60 23.95 8.17 -1.51
CA ASP A 60 24.82 7.89 -2.65
C ASP A 60 25.19 9.19 -3.38
N LEU A 61 24.22 10.08 -3.60
CA LEU A 61 24.43 11.39 -4.21
C LEU A 61 25.31 12.34 -3.37
N GLU A 62 25.26 12.23 -2.04
CA GLU A 62 26.10 13.05 -1.16
C GLU A 62 27.54 12.54 -1.08
N THR A 63 27.73 11.22 -1.14
CA THR A 63 29.03 10.58 -0.88
C THR A 63 29.86 10.41 -2.16
N ASN A 64 29.19 10.15 -3.28
CA ASN A 64 29.80 9.88 -4.58
C ASN A 64 29.58 11.07 -5.52
N ASP A 65 30.54 11.34 -6.40
CA ASP A 65 30.52 12.48 -7.32
C ASP A 65 30.39 12.05 -8.80
N GLY A 66 30.27 10.74 -9.05
CA GLY A 66 30.18 10.17 -10.39
C GLY A 66 31.52 10.05 -11.11
N SER A 67 32.64 10.34 -10.45
CA SER A 67 33.98 10.15 -11.01
C SER A 67 34.33 8.66 -11.15
N ALA A 68 35.37 8.33 -11.93
CA ALA A 68 35.84 6.96 -12.08
C ALA A 68 36.36 6.34 -10.76
N GLU A 69 36.77 7.19 -9.80
CA GLU A 69 37.22 6.77 -8.48
C GLU A 69 36.07 6.62 -7.47
N LYS A 70 34.98 7.39 -7.66
CA LYS A 70 33.76 7.35 -6.83
C LYS A 70 32.49 7.41 -7.70
N PRO A 71 32.19 6.32 -8.43
CA PRO A 71 31.00 6.26 -9.26
C PRO A 71 29.74 6.20 -8.38
N TYR A 72 28.62 6.66 -8.91
CA TYR A 72 27.31 6.38 -8.31
C TYR A 72 27.02 4.88 -8.36
N PHE A 73 26.49 4.34 -7.28
CA PHE A 73 26.13 2.93 -7.18
C PHE A 73 24.64 2.67 -7.44
N MET A 74 23.84 3.73 -7.45
CA MET A 74 22.45 3.69 -7.88
C MET A 74 22.32 3.43 -9.39
N ASP A 75 21.18 2.89 -9.80
CA ASP A 75 20.87 2.68 -11.22
C ASP A 75 20.90 4.01 -11.96
N GLN A 76 21.67 4.07 -13.05
CA GLN A 76 21.89 5.31 -13.81
C GLN A 76 20.62 5.83 -14.51
N GLU A 77 19.60 5.00 -14.68
CA GLU A 77 18.29 5.43 -15.20
C GLU A 77 17.50 6.30 -14.20
N PHE A 78 17.84 6.25 -12.90
CA PHE A 78 17.20 7.04 -11.84
C PHE A 78 17.98 8.31 -11.45
N LEU A 79 19.17 8.53 -12.02
CA LEU A 79 19.96 9.77 -11.90
C LEU A 79 19.47 10.84 -12.90
#